data_AF-A0A8T9SGC8-F1
#
_entry.id   AF-A0A8T9SGC8-F1
#
_cell.length_a   1.000
_cell.length_b   1.000
_cell.length_c   1.000
_cell.angle_alpha   90.00
_cell.angle_beta   90.00
_cell.angle_gamma   90.00
#
_symmetry.space_group_name_H-M   'P 1'
#
loop_
_entity.id
_entity.type
_entity.pdbx_description
1 polymer ?
#
loop_
_entity_poly.entity_id
_entity_poly.type
_entity_poly.pdbx_seq_one_letter_code
_entity_poly.pdbx_strand_id
1 'polypeptide(L)'
;MTYTNKRVKLASRPVGLPQPANLELDEVEVPALADGQVLVKIDFISLDPAMRGWMNAGRSYIRPIEVGDVFRAGTAGQVVESKNPAFAVGDYVTGNLGVQQYAVVGTGATDPGSPEYLVKVDTSLAPLEAYLATLGMPGLTAYFGLLDTGQPQPGDTVVVSGAAGAVGSVVGQIAKLKGCRVVGIVGDQAKADYCLNVLGFDACVNYKTENVRSGLRAACPRASTCISTTWAAKSSILCWSKFASRRASSFAGPFRSTTTPRP
;
A
#
# COMPACT_ATOMS: atom_id res chain seq x y z
N MET A 1 2.62 26.21 -23.98
CA MET A 1 1.22 25.96 -24.39
C MET A 1 0.35 26.19 -23.18
N THR A 2 -0.92 26.60 -23.33
CA THR A 2 -1.84 26.68 -22.17
C THR A 2 -2.56 25.35 -22.05
N TYR A 3 -2.41 24.66 -20.92
CA TYR A 3 -3.11 23.41 -20.65
C TYR A 3 -4.28 23.67 -19.72
N THR A 4 -5.39 22.99 -19.95
CA THR A 4 -6.52 22.96 -19.03
C THR A 4 -6.48 21.68 -18.21
N ASN A 5 -6.58 21.80 -16.89
CA ASN A 5 -6.43 20.71 -15.94
C ASN A 5 -7.74 20.45 -15.20
N LYS A 6 -8.30 19.27 -15.42
CA LYS A 6 -9.43 18.75 -14.62
C LYS A 6 -8.90 18.07 -13.37
N ARG A 7 -9.47 18.42 -12.21
CA ARG A 7 -9.00 17.92 -10.91
C ARG A 7 -10.18 17.54 -10.03
N VAL A 8 -9.98 16.49 -9.24
CA VAL A 8 -10.93 16.12 -8.19
C VAL A 8 -10.39 16.64 -6.86
N LYS A 9 -11.19 17.42 -6.15
CA LYS A 9 -10.88 18.00 -4.84
C LYS A 9 -11.70 17.35 -3.74
N LEU A 10 -11.21 17.44 -2.51
CA LEU A 10 -12.00 17.10 -1.32
C LEU A 10 -12.97 18.25 -1.01
N ALA A 11 -14.27 18.07 -1.27
CA ALA A 11 -15.30 19.09 -1.03
C ALA A 11 -15.76 19.15 0.44
N SER A 12 -15.79 17.99 1.10
CA SER A 12 -16.20 17.88 2.51
C SER A 12 -15.72 16.56 3.12
N ARG A 13 -15.63 16.49 4.46
CA ARG A 13 -15.21 15.28 5.16
C ARG A 13 -16.38 14.28 5.30
N PRO A 14 -16.21 13.02 4.88
CA PRO A 14 -17.29 12.02 4.94
C PRO A 14 -17.54 11.52 6.37
N VAL A 15 -18.81 11.38 6.73
CA VAL A 15 -19.24 10.57 7.88
C VAL A 15 -19.61 9.18 7.38
N GLY A 16 -18.91 8.15 7.86
CA GLY A 16 -19.08 6.78 7.35
C GLY A 16 -18.46 6.56 5.96
N LEU A 17 -19.22 6.04 5.01
CA LEU A 17 -18.73 5.81 3.63
C LEU A 17 -18.66 7.13 2.83
N PRO A 18 -17.63 7.35 2.01
CA PRO A 18 -17.56 8.49 1.10
C PRO A 18 -18.78 8.54 0.18
N GLN A 19 -19.30 9.74 -0.03
CA GLN A 19 -20.39 10.05 -0.96
C GLN A 19 -19.86 10.90 -2.11
N PRO A 20 -20.53 10.91 -3.28
CA PRO A 20 -20.18 11.80 -4.39
C PRO A 20 -20.05 13.27 -3.97
N ALA A 21 -20.91 13.75 -3.05
CA ALA A 21 -20.88 15.12 -2.54
C ALA A 21 -19.65 15.45 -1.66
N ASN A 22 -18.83 14.46 -1.30
CA ASN A 22 -17.54 14.71 -0.63
C ASN A 22 -16.43 15.08 -1.61
N LEU A 23 -16.69 14.97 -2.91
CA LEU A 23 -15.74 15.26 -3.98
C LEU A 23 -16.29 16.37 -4.88
N GLU A 24 -15.41 17.19 -5.42
CA GLU A 24 -15.73 18.24 -6.37
C GLU A 24 -14.81 18.11 -7.58
N LEU A 25 -15.37 18.14 -8.79
CA LEU A 25 -14.61 18.25 -10.02
C LEU A 25 -14.48 19.72 -10.38
N ASP A 26 -13.26 20.23 -10.51
CA ASP A 26 -12.99 21.55 -11.06
C ASP A 26 -12.09 21.48 -12.30
N GLU A 27 -12.05 22.61 -13.01
CA GLU A 27 -11.25 22.79 -14.22
C GLU A 27 -10.52 24.13 -14.12
N VAL A 28 -9.20 24.10 -14.21
CA VAL A 28 -8.33 25.28 -14.06
C VAL A 28 -7.26 25.30 -15.14
N GLU A 29 -6.74 26.48 -15.46
CA GLU A 29 -5.55 26.58 -16.31
C GLU A 29 -4.31 26.11 -15.53
N VAL A 30 -3.43 25.37 -16.21
CA VAL A 30 -2.13 24.97 -15.67
C VAL A 30 -1.24 26.21 -15.58
N PRO A 31 -0.64 26.50 -14.41
CA PRO A 31 0.26 27.64 -14.25
C PRO A 31 1.55 27.45 -15.04
N ALA A 32 2.18 28.55 -15.45
CA ALA A 32 3.48 28.51 -16.11
C ALA A 32 4.56 27.91 -15.18
N LEU A 33 5.45 27.08 -15.75
CA LEU A 33 6.54 26.48 -15.00
C LEU A 33 7.54 27.52 -14.49
N ALA A 34 7.90 27.43 -13.21
CA ALA A 34 9.07 28.07 -12.64
C ALA A 34 10.34 27.22 -12.88
N ASP A 35 11.51 27.80 -12.63
CA ASP A 35 12.78 27.08 -12.77
C ASP A 35 12.86 25.90 -11.80
N GLY A 36 13.37 24.77 -12.28
CA GLY A 36 13.40 23.53 -11.51
C GLY A 36 12.07 22.77 -11.44
N GLN A 37 11.01 23.25 -12.11
CA GLN A 37 9.73 22.56 -12.21
C GLN A 37 9.56 21.75 -13.50
N VAL A 38 8.68 20.76 -13.43
CA VAL A 38 8.19 19.96 -14.55
C VAL A 38 6.68 19.97 -14.57
N LEU A 39 6.10 19.80 -15.76
CA LEU A 39 4.68 19.50 -15.95
C LEU A 39 4.55 18.03 -16.29
N VAL A 40 3.80 17.29 -15.46
CA VAL A 40 3.48 15.89 -15.69
C VAL A 40 2.03 15.79 -16.16
N LYS A 41 1.81 15.13 -17.29
CA LYS A 41 0.49 14.64 -17.70
C LYS A 41 0.28 13.28 -17.04
N ILE A 42 -0.78 13.15 -16.26
CA ILE A 42 -1.09 11.95 -15.49
C ILE A 42 -1.91 11.00 -16.37
N ASP A 43 -1.40 9.78 -16.57
CA ASP A 43 -2.07 8.73 -17.36
C ASP A 43 -2.82 7.75 -16.45
N PHE A 44 -2.28 7.49 -15.24
CA PHE A 44 -2.86 6.58 -14.27
C PHE A 44 -2.85 7.15 -12.85
N ILE A 45 -3.86 6.78 -12.07
CA ILE A 45 -3.97 7.06 -10.63
C ILE A 45 -4.18 5.75 -9.86
N SER A 46 -3.59 5.66 -8.67
CA SER A 46 -3.82 4.56 -7.74
C SER A 46 -5.04 4.87 -6.88
N LEU A 47 -5.95 3.89 -6.77
CA LEU A 47 -7.11 3.95 -5.89
C LEU A 47 -6.91 3.01 -4.70
N ASP A 48 -6.49 3.59 -3.58
CA ASP A 48 -6.07 2.85 -2.40
C ASP A 48 -7.08 2.97 -1.24
N PRO A 49 -7.35 1.89 -0.47
CA PRO A 49 -8.19 1.97 0.72
C PRO A 49 -7.71 3.03 1.75
N ALA A 50 -6.41 3.31 1.77
CA ALA A 50 -5.79 4.34 2.61
C ALA A 50 -6.35 5.75 2.33
N MET A 51 -6.82 6.02 1.12
CA MET A 51 -7.46 7.29 0.72
C MET A 51 -8.62 7.65 1.64
N ARG A 52 -9.41 6.67 2.10
CA ARG A 52 -10.48 6.92 3.07
C ARG A 52 -9.95 7.52 4.37
N GLY A 53 -8.81 7.03 4.84
CA GLY A 53 -8.15 7.54 6.05
C GLY A 53 -7.64 8.96 5.86
N TRP A 54 -7.12 9.29 4.68
CA TRP A 54 -6.61 10.63 4.36
C TRP A 54 -7.70 11.70 4.32
N MET A 55 -8.98 11.32 4.15
CA MET A 55 -10.12 12.25 4.22
C MET A 55 -10.49 12.67 5.66
N ASN A 56 -10.10 11.88 6.67
CA ASN A 56 -10.45 12.16 8.06
C ASN A 56 -9.58 13.28 8.64
N ALA A 57 -10.19 14.13 9.46
CA ALA A 57 -9.42 15.02 10.33
C ALA A 57 -8.75 14.20 11.45
N GLY A 58 -7.50 14.51 11.79
CA GLY A 58 -6.81 13.93 12.94
C GLY A 58 -5.39 13.47 12.67
N ARG A 59 -4.75 12.93 13.71
CA ARG A 59 -3.38 12.39 13.63
C ARG A 59 -3.38 11.11 12.79
N SER A 60 -2.48 11.09 11.81
CA SER A 60 -2.15 9.95 10.98
C SER A 60 -0.64 9.99 10.69
N TYR A 61 -0.09 8.92 10.13
CA TYR A 61 1.30 8.86 9.69
C TYR A 61 1.58 9.78 8.49
N ILE A 62 0.52 10.17 7.77
CA ILE A 62 0.54 11.18 6.70
C ILE A 62 -0.48 12.26 7.03
N ARG A 63 -0.17 13.53 6.72
CA ARG A 63 -1.08 14.67 6.90
C ARG A 63 -2.42 14.43 6.18
N PRO A 64 -3.57 14.70 6.81
CA PRO A 64 -4.86 14.70 6.15
C PRO A 64 -4.89 15.55 4.88
N ILE A 65 -5.82 15.23 3.97
CA ILE A 65 -6.18 16.12 2.86
C ILE A 65 -7.06 17.22 3.46
N GLU A 66 -6.75 18.48 3.15
CA GLU A 66 -7.59 19.61 3.55
C GLU A 66 -8.75 19.79 2.59
N VAL A 67 -9.85 20.34 3.10
CA VAL A 67 -11.02 20.64 2.27
C VAL A 67 -10.63 21.74 1.27
N GLY A 68 -10.93 21.51 0.00
CA GLY A 68 -10.52 22.36 -1.13
C GLY A 68 -9.23 21.92 -1.82
N ASP A 69 -8.45 20.99 -1.24
CA ASP A 69 -7.24 20.49 -1.89
C ASP A 69 -7.57 19.44 -2.95
N VAL A 70 -6.69 19.33 -3.95
CA VAL A 70 -6.70 18.20 -4.90
C VAL A 70 -6.55 16.90 -4.11
N PHE A 71 -7.41 15.94 -4.43
CA PHE A 71 -7.48 14.68 -3.73
C PHE A 71 -6.16 13.91 -3.91
N ARG A 72 -5.49 13.56 -2.81
CA ARG A 72 -4.20 12.85 -2.88
C ARG A 72 -4.36 11.44 -3.45
N ALA A 73 -3.51 11.11 -4.41
CA ALA A 73 -3.37 9.78 -4.99
C ALA A 73 -1.92 9.59 -5.47
N GLY A 74 -1.45 8.33 -5.48
CA GLY A 74 -0.27 7.96 -6.24
C GLY A 74 -0.59 8.01 -7.74
N THR A 75 0.35 8.46 -8.56
CA THR A 75 0.13 8.73 -9.98
C THR A 75 1.29 8.24 -10.82
N ALA A 76 1.00 7.83 -12.05
CA ALA A 76 1.99 7.54 -13.07
C ALA A 76 1.65 8.30 -14.34
N GLY A 77 2.66 8.87 -15.00
CA GLY A 77 2.44 9.73 -16.15
C GLY A 77 3.72 10.10 -16.88
N GLN A 78 3.60 11.05 -17.80
CA GLN A 78 4.69 11.51 -18.66
C GLN A 78 4.99 12.99 -18.45
N VAL A 79 6.28 13.34 -18.44
CA VAL A 79 6.72 14.74 -18.44
C VAL A 79 6.43 15.35 -19.82
N VAL A 80 5.61 16.41 -19.86
CA VAL A 80 5.21 17.08 -21.10
C VAL A 80 5.86 18.46 -21.27
N GLU A 81 6.28 19.10 -20.18
CA GLU A 81 7.13 20.29 -20.19
C GLU A 81 8.14 20.20 -19.03
N SER A 82 9.35 20.75 -19.20
CA SER A 82 10.39 20.72 -18.17
C SER A 82 11.25 21.98 -18.17
N LYS A 83 11.47 22.53 -16.98
CA LYS A 83 12.54 23.47 -16.62
C LYS A 83 13.48 22.86 -15.56
N ASN A 84 13.48 21.54 -15.43
CA ASN A 84 14.32 20.81 -14.48
C ASN A 84 15.31 19.91 -15.24
N PRO A 85 16.64 20.10 -15.11
CA PRO A 85 17.62 19.30 -15.84
C PRO A 85 17.61 17.81 -15.45
N ALA A 86 17.03 17.45 -14.30
CA ALA A 86 16.91 16.06 -13.89
C ALA A 86 15.83 15.30 -14.70
N PHE A 87 14.89 15.99 -15.35
CA PHE A 87 13.76 15.39 -16.07
C PHE A 87 13.62 15.97 -17.48
N ALA A 88 13.58 15.12 -18.48
CA ALA A 88 13.37 15.50 -19.87
C ALA A 88 11.91 15.33 -20.27
N VAL A 89 11.44 16.13 -21.24
CA VAL A 89 10.16 15.88 -21.89
C VAL A 89 10.17 14.49 -22.52
N GLY A 90 9.12 13.71 -22.26
CA GLY A 90 9.00 12.31 -22.68
C GLY A 90 9.32 11.30 -21.58
N ASP A 91 10.00 11.70 -20.50
CA ASP A 91 10.29 10.81 -19.36
C ASP A 91 8.98 10.34 -18.71
N TYR A 92 8.92 9.04 -18.38
CA TYR A 92 7.85 8.47 -17.57
C TYR A 92 8.22 8.55 -16.10
N VAL A 93 7.24 8.92 -15.27
CA VAL A 93 7.45 9.19 -13.85
C VAL A 93 6.31 8.66 -12.98
N THR A 94 6.63 8.36 -11.73
CA THR A 94 5.65 8.13 -10.66
C THR A 94 5.84 9.10 -9.50
N GLY A 95 4.75 9.43 -8.81
CA GLY A 95 4.75 10.39 -7.70
C GLY A 95 3.41 10.45 -6.99
N ASN A 96 3.26 11.37 -6.03
CA ASN A 96 1.99 11.61 -5.32
C ASN A 96 1.31 12.88 -5.83
N LEU A 97 0.91 12.88 -7.10
CA LEU A 97 0.48 14.10 -7.80
C LEU A 97 -1.03 14.37 -7.72
N GLY A 98 -1.79 13.50 -7.06
CA GLY A 98 -3.22 13.71 -6.85
C GLY A 98 -4.11 13.35 -8.04
N VAL A 99 -5.41 13.36 -7.82
CA VAL A 99 -6.43 13.03 -8.82
C VAL A 99 -6.66 14.23 -9.73
N GLN A 100 -5.82 14.37 -10.74
CA GLN A 100 -5.87 15.43 -11.75
C GLN A 100 -5.25 14.98 -13.07
N GLN A 101 -5.47 15.74 -14.15
CA GLN A 101 -4.91 15.43 -15.47
C GLN A 101 -3.47 15.91 -15.63
N TYR A 102 -3.12 17.02 -14.99
CA TYR A 102 -1.81 17.62 -15.05
C TYR A 102 -1.35 18.06 -13.66
N ALA A 103 -0.05 17.96 -13.40
CA ALA A 103 0.54 18.44 -12.16
C ALA A 103 1.88 19.13 -12.42
N VAL A 104 2.04 20.34 -11.88
CA VAL A 104 3.32 21.04 -11.83
C VAL A 104 4.05 20.62 -10.55
N VAL A 105 5.31 20.20 -10.68
CA VAL A 105 6.12 19.65 -9.57
C VAL A 105 7.52 20.24 -9.63
N GLY A 106 8.15 20.61 -8.51
CA GLY A 106 9.46 21.26 -8.46
C GLY A 106 10.41 20.76 -7.37
N THR A 107 11.71 20.97 -7.57
CA THR A 107 12.85 21.02 -6.61
C THR A 107 13.11 19.95 -5.52
N GLY A 108 12.23 18.99 -5.22
CA GLY A 108 12.41 18.08 -4.07
C GLY A 108 12.47 16.57 -4.36
N ALA A 109 12.68 16.18 -5.63
CA ALA A 109 12.24 14.91 -6.19
C ALA A 109 12.87 13.59 -5.66
N THR A 110 13.83 13.61 -4.75
CA THR A 110 14.48 12.38 -4.26
C THR A 110 14.17 11.99 -2.83
N ASP A 111 13.53 12.87 -2.04
CA ASP A 111 13.08 12.50 -0.69
C ASP A 111 11.69 11.85 -0.76
N PRO A 112 11.56 10.54 -0.43
CA PRO A 112 10.26 9.86 -0.42
C PRO A 112 9.23 10.49 0.52
N GLY A 113 9.67 11.30 1.50
CA GLY A 113 8.81 12.05 2.41
C GLY A 113 8.28 13.38 1.85
N SER A 114 8.82 13.85 0.72
CA SER A 114 8.41 15.12 0.12
C SER A 114 7.07 14.99 -0.61
N PRO A 115 6.16 15.97 -0.48
CA PRO A 115 4.98 16.05 -1.34
C PRO A 115 5.35 16.25 -2.83
N GLU A 116 6.59 16.60 -3.12
CA GLU A 116 7.16 16.80 -4.46
C GLU A 116 7.98 15.59 -4.95
N TYR A 117 7.89 14.44 -4.27
CA TYR A 117 8.59 13.22 -4.67
C TYR A 117 8.17 12.75 -6.06
N LEU A 118 9.16 12.56 -6.94
CA LEU A 118 8.96 12.17 -8.32
C LEU A 118 10.11 11.26 -8.78
N VAL A 119 9.79 10.08 -9.28
CA VAL A 119 10.78 9.08 -9.67
C VAL A 119 10.61 8.74 -11.14
N LYS A 120 11.70 8.72 -11.89
CA LYS A 120 11.69 8.18 -13.26
C LYS A 120 11.48 6.68 -13.24
N VAL A 121 10.65 6.20 -14.15
CA VAL A 121 10.39 4.77 -14.35
C VAL A 121 10.66 4.38 -15.80
N ASP A 122 11.05 3.13 -15.99
CA ASP A 122 11.42 2.62 -17.31
C ASP A 122 10.29 1.74 -17.86
N THR A 123 9.53 2.29 -18.82
CA THR A 123 8.41 1.59 -19.44
C THR A 123 8.84 0.47 -20.39
N SER A 124 10.14 0.32 -20.67
CA SER A 124 10.66 -0.84 -21.39
C SER A 124 10.77 -2.10 -20.52
N LEU A 125 10.84 -1.93 -19.19
CA LEU A 125 10.92 -3.04 -18.23
C LEU A 125 9.54 -3.55 -17.80
N ALA A 126 8.56 -2.65 -17.69
CA ALA A 126 7.20 -2.96 -17.26
C ALA A 126 6.21 -1.89 -17.75
N PRO A 127 4.94 -2.22 -17.96
CA PRO A 127 3.92 -1.23 -18.32
C PRO A 127 3.76 -0.19 -17.21
N LEU A 128 3.40 1.04 -17.56
CA LEU A 128 3.44 2.20 -16.67
C LEU A 128 2.59 2.00 -15.40
N GLU A 129 1.41 1.39 -15.55
CA GLU A 129 0.49 1.09 -14.45
C GLU A 129 1.07 0.08 -13.44
N ALA A 130 2.02 -0.78 -13.84
CA ALA A 130 2.66 -1.72 -12.92
C ALA A 130 3.47 -0.99 -11.83
N TYR A 131 3.96 0.22 -12.11
CA TYR A 131 4.65 1.08 -11.16
C TYR A 131 3.73 1.73 -10.11
N LEU A 132 2.41 1.59 -10.24
CA LEU A 132 1.45 1.91 -9.16
C LEU A 132 1.02 0.66 -8.38
N ALA A 133 1.35 -0.53 -8.87
CA ALA A 133 0.94 -1.80 -8.29
C ALA A 133 2.15 -2.58 -7.77
N THR A 134 2.52 -3.69 -8.42
CA THR A 134 3.57 -4.61 -7.99
C THR A 134 4.96 -3.99 -7.96
N LEU A 135 5.25 -3.01 -8.81
CA LEU A 135 6.50 -2.25 -8.80
C LEU A 135 6.37 -0.92 -8.03
N GLY A 136 5.19 -0.64 -7.49
CA GLY A 136 4.88 0.57 -6.72
C GLY A 136 4.78 0.32 -5.22
N MET A 137 4.14 1.26 -4.53
CA MET A 137 3.94 1.21 -3.08
C MET A 137 3.29 -0.09 -2.57
N PRO A 138 2.26 -0.67 -3.23
CA PRO A 138 1.70 -1.96 -2.79
C PRO A 138 2.73 -3.10 -2.82
N GLY A 139 3.51 -3.20 -3.89
CA GLY A 139 4.55 -4.22 -4.02
C GLY A 139 5.72 -4.02 -3.05
N LEU A 140 6.19 -2.78 -2.89
CA LEU A 140 7.22 -2.44 -1.89
C LEU A 140 6.73 -2.75 -0.46
N THR A 141 5.45 -2.47 -0.17
CA THR A 141 4.83 -2.81 1.12
C THR A 141 4.84 -4.32 1.34
N ALA A 142 4.50 -5.11 0.31
CA ALA A 142 4.55 -6.56 0.40
C ALA A 142 6.00 -7.06 0.60
N TYR A 143 6.94 -6.52 -0.16
CA TYR A 143 8.34 -6.92 -0.14
C TYR A 143 8.99 -6.65 1.21
N PHE A 144 9.00 -5.40 1.68
CA PHE A 144 9.61 -5.04 2.95
C PHE A 144 8.80 -5.56 4.15
N GLY A 145 7.47 -5.49 4.07
CA GLY A 145 6.60 -5.99 5.14
C GLY A 145 6.79 -7.48 5.40
N LEU A 146 6.98 -8.28 4.35
CA LEU A 146 7.25 -9.71 4.50
C LEU A 146 8.72 -9.98 4.81
N LEU A 147 9.67 -9.46 4.02
CA LEU A 147 11.06 -9.90 4.10
C LEU A 147 11.86 -9.24 5.22
N ASP A 148 11.62 -7.95 5.49
CA ASP A 148 12.35 -7.22 6.52
C ASP A 148 11.66 -7.33 7.89
N THR A 149 10.34 -7.19 7.94
CA THR A 149 9.58 -7.28 9.20
C THR A 149 9.14 -8.70 9.53
N GLY A 150 8.61 -9.44 8.55
CA GLY A 150 8.11 -10.81 8.74
C GLY A 150 9.21 -11.86 8.84
N GLN A 151 10.29 -11.71 8.07
CA GLN A 151 11.46 -12.60 8.02
C GLN A 151 11.12 -14.10 7.94
N PRO A 152 10.24 -14.51 7.00
CA PRO A 152 9.79 -15.89 6.90
C PRO A 152 10.94 -16.85 6.59
N GLN A 153 10.93 -18.02 7.20
CA GLN A 153 11.87 -19.10 6.92
C GLN A 153 11.22 -20.18 6.03
N PRO A 154 12.01 -20.89 5.21
CA PRO A 154 11.51 -22.04 4.47
C PRO A 154 10.80 -23.03 5.39
N GLY A 155 9.60 -23.46 4.99
CA GLY A 155 8.75 -24.36 5.77
C GLY A 155 7.81 -23.69 6.78
N ASP A 156 7.92 -22.37 7.02
CA ASP A 156 6.94 -21.60 7.78
C ASP A 156 5.58 -21.53 7.08
N THR A 157 4.53 -21.17 7.82
CA THR A 157 3.18 -20.95 7.28
C THR A 157 2.82 -19.46 7.31
N VAL A 158 2.80 -18.79 6.16
CA VAL A 158 2.40 -17.39 6.04
C VAL A 158 0.89 -17.30 5.82
N VAL A 159 0.19 -16.57 6.68
CA VAL A 159 -1.26 -16.35 6.54
C VAL A 159 -1.50 -14.93 6.06
N VAL A 160 -2.16 -14.76 4.93
CA VAL A 160 -2.35 -13.46 4.30
C VAL A 160 -3.82 -13.08 4.38
N SER A 161 -4.19 -12.12 5.22
CA SER A 161 -5.52 -11.51 5.13
C SER A 161 -5.67 -10.67 3.87
N GLY A 162 -6.88 -10.46 3.35
CA GLY A 162 -7.05 -9.71 2.09
C GLY A 162 -6.21 -10.25 0.93
N ALA A 163 -6.03 -11.57 0.86
CA ALA A 163 -5.01 -12.24 0.04
C ALA A 163 -5.09 -11.95 -1.47
N ALA A 164 -6.29 -11.65 -1.97
CA ALA A 164 -6.51 -11.32 -3.38
C ALA A 164 -6.35 -9.82 -3.69
N GLY A 165 -6.00 -8.98 -2.70
CA GLY A 165 -5.75 -7.55 -2.90
C GLY A 165 -4.32 -7.27 -3.37
N ALA A 166 -4.06 -6.03 -3.83
CA ALA A 166 -2.79 -5.63 -4.45
C ALA A 166 -1.53 -5.96 -3.59
N VAL A 167 -1.59 -5.76 -2.28
CA VAL A 167 -0.48 -6.12 -1.37
C VAL A 167 -0.46 -7.62 -1.09
N GLY A 168 -1.61 -8.20 -0.73
CA GLY A 168 -1.71 -9.60 -0.29
C GLY A 168 -1.32 -10.61 -1.37
N SER A 169 -1.65 -10.32 -2.62
CA SER A 169 -1.32 -11.20 -3.75
C SER A 169 0.18 -11.27 -3.99
N VAL A 170 0.89 -10.15 -3.80
CA VAL A 170 2.35 -10.06 -3.91
C VAL A 170 3.02 -10.74 -2.71
N VAL A 171 2.54 -10.50 -1.48
CA VAL A 171 3.05 -11.18 -0.27
C VAL A 171 3.01 -12.70 -0.47
N GLY A 172 1.85 -13.23 -0.88
CA GLY A 172 1.69 -14.67 -1.00
C GLY A 172 2.69 -15.27 -1.99
N GLN A 173 2.87 -14.65 -3.14
CA GLN A 173 3.83 -15.11 -4.15
C GLN A 173 5.28 -15.01 -3.64
N ILE A 174 5.67 -13.92 -2.96
CA ILE A 174 7.01 -13.81 -2.35
C ILE A 174 7.21 -14.91 -1.29
N ALA A 175 6.20 -15.18 -0.44
CA ALA A 175 6.26 -16.24 0.56
C ALA A 175 6.40 -17.63 -0.08
N LYS A 176 5.70 -17.91 -1.19
CA LYS A 176 5.90 -19.14 -1.98
C LYS A 176 7.33 -19.25 -2.50
N LEU A 177 7.90 -18.17 -3.05
CA LEU A 177 9.30 -18.13 -3.50
C LEU A 177 10.30 -18.35 -2.36
N LYS A 178 9.94 -18.01 -1.11
CA LYS A 178 10.75 -18.29 0.09
C LYS A 178 10.54 -19.69 0.65
N GLY A 179 9.82 -20.58 -0.04
CA GLY A 179 9.59 -21.95 0.39
C GLY A 179 8.60 -22.08 1.56
N CYS A 180 7.73 -21.08 1.76
CA CYS A 180 6.69 -21.13 2.78
C CYS A 180 5.43 -21.84 2.26
N ARG A 181 4.64 -22.35 3.19
CA ARG A 181 3.22 -22.62 2.97
C ARG A 181 2.46 -21.29 3.08
N VAL A 182 1.53 -21.01 2.18
CA VAL A 182 0.78 -19.76 2.13
C VAL A 182 -0.72 -20.05 2.22
N VAL A 183 -1.38 -19.41 3.18
CA VAL A 183 -2.82 -19.53 3.42
C VAL A 183 -3.46 -18.16 3.29
N GLY A 184 -4.38 -18.00 2.33
CA GLY A 184 -5.07 -16.73 2.10
C GLY A 184 -6.37 -16.62 2.91
N ILE A 185 -6.75 -15.42 3.32
CA ILE A 185 -8.10 -15.12 3.82
C ILE A 185 -8.74 -14.13 2.87
N VAL A 186 -9.90 -14.50 2.32
CA VAL A 186 -10.61 -13.77 1.25
C VAL A 186 -12.09 -13.63 1.58
N GLY A 187 -12.79 -12.75 0.87
CA GLY A 187 -14.19 -12.41 1.14
C GLY A 187 -15.20 -12.95 0.14
N ASP A 188 -14.79 -13.81 -0.80
CA ASP A 188 -15.65 -14.49 -1.75
C ASP A 188 -14.90 -15.67 -2.40
N GLN A 189 -15.65 -16.57 -3.06
CA GLN A 189 -15.11 -17.78 -3.67
C GLN A 189 -14.23 -17.49 -4.89
N ALA A 190 -14.59 -16.52 -5.73
CA ALA A 190 -13.80 -16.16 -6.90
C ALA A 190 -12.38 -15.70 -6.53
N LYS A 191 -12.24 -14.96 -5.42
CA LYS A 191 -10.93 -14.60 -4.85
C LYS A 191 -10.18 -15.79 -4.28
N ALA A 192 -10.87 -16.76 -3.68
CA ALA A 192 -10.23 -17.99 -3.22
C ALA A 192 -9.67 -18.77 -4.40
N ASP A 193 -10.46 -18.96 -5.45
CA ASP A 193 -10.05 -19.65 -6.67
C ASP A 193 -8.89 -18.94 -7.36
N TYR A 194 -8.91 -17.60 -7.41
CA TYR A 194 -7.80 -16.81 -7.92
C TYR A 194 -6.51 -17.04 -7.11
N CYS A 195 -6.58 -16.99 -5.78
CA CYS A 195 -5.44 -17.23 -4.92
C CYS A 195 -4.86 -18.65 -5.10
N LEU A 196 -5.72 -19.67 -5.17
CA LEU A 196 -5.30 -21.07 -5.30
C LEU A 196 -4.76 -21.39 -6.70
N ASN A 197 -5.52 -21.04 -7.74
CA ASN A 197 -5.27 -21.53 -9.09
C ASN A 197 -4.34 -20.63 -9.91
N VAL A 198 -4.26 -19.33 -9.57
CA VAL A 198 -3.43 -18.36 -10.30
C VAL A 198 -2.21 -17.94 -9.48
N LEU A 199 -2.41 -17.59 -8.20
CA LEU A 199 -1.30 -17.11 -7.35
C LEU A 199 -0.50 -18.22 -6.67
N GLY A 200 -0.96 -19.47 -6.73
CA GLY A 200 -0.27 -20.63 -6.16
C GLY A 200 -0.31 -20.72 -4.64
N PHE A 201 -1.35 -20.17 -4.00
CA PHE A 201 -1.57 -20.34 -2.56
C PHE A 201 -1.90 -21.81 -2.24
N ASP A 202 -1.53 -22.27 -1.04
CA ASP A 202 -1.75 -23.68 -0.65
C ASP A 202 -3.13 -23.93 -0.03
N ALA A 203 -3.78 -22.88 0.47
CA ALA A 203 -5.14 -22.92 0.98
C ALA A 203 -5.74 -21.51 1.02
N CYS A 204 -7.07 -21.42 0.99
CA CYS A 204 -7.79 -20.18 1.21
C CYS A 204 -8.95 -20.39 2.19
N VAL A 205 -9.19 -19.37 3.00
CA VAL A 205 -10.32 -19.28 3.93
C VAL A 205 -11.24 -18.15 3.49
N ASN A 206 -12.50 -18.46 3.20
CA ASN A 206 -13.51 -17.45 2.86
C ASN A 206 -14.25 -17.00 4.12
N TYR A 207 -13.86 -15.85 4.68
CA TYR A 207 -14.40 -15.38 5.97
C TYR A 207 -15.90 -15.07 5.96
N LYS A 208 -16.54 -15.01 4.78
CA LYS A 208 -18.00 -14.79 4.68
C LYS A 208 -18.81 -16.08 4.70
N THR A 209 -18.22 -17.21 4.33
CA THR A 209 -18.94 -18.48 4.19
C THR A 209 -18.51 -19.52 5.21
N GLU A 210 -17.39 -19.32 5.90
CA GLU A 210 -16.89 -20.22 6.92
C GLU A 210 -16.28 -19.49 8.12
N ASN A 211 -16.15 -20.21 9.24
CA ASN A 211 -15.52 -19.68 10.43
C ASN A 211 -14.00 -19.61 10.27
N VAL A 212 -13.45 -18.39 10.35
CA VAL A 212 -12.01 -18.15 10.15
C VAL A 212 -11.13 -18.96 11.10
N ARG A 213 -11.55 -19.15 12.36
CA ARG A 213 -10.73 -19.86 13.35
C ARG A 213 -10.62 -21.35 13.04
N SER A 214 -11.72 -22.00 12.68
CA SER A 214 -11.68 -23.41 12.29
C SER A 214 -11.00 -23.59 10.93
N GLY A 215 -11.28 -22.71 9.96
CA GLY A 215 -10.62 -22.74 8.65
C GLY A 215 -9.11 -22.61 8.75
N LEU A 216 -8.60 -21.65 9.53
CA LEU A 216 -7.16 -21.51 9.75
C LEU A 216 -6.55 -22.70 10.49
N ARG A 217 -7.25 -23.29 11.46
CA ARG A 217 -6.77 -24.49 12.16
C ARG A 217 -6.62 -25.67 11.19
N ALA A 218 -7.55 -25.84 10.26
CA ALA A 218 -7.47 -26.87 9.24
C ALA A 218 -6.36 -26.59 8.21
N ALA A 219 -6.24 -25.33 7.78
CA ALA A 219 -5.27 -24.92 6.77
C ALA A 219 -3.81 -24.82 7.28
N CYS A 220 -3.62 -24.69 8.59
CA CYS A 220 -2.31 -24.54 9.26
C CYS A 220 -2.03 -25.73 10.22
N PRO A 221 -1.73 -26.94 9.71
CA PRO A 221 -1.58 -28.14 10.54
C PRO A 221 -0.29 -28.15 11.37
N ARG A 222 0.73 -27.36 10.98
CA ARG A 222 1.98 -27.18 11.75
C ARG A 222 1.89 -25.88 12.54
N ALA A 223 2.08 -25.95 13.85
CA ALA A 223 1.95 -24.81 14.77
C ALA A 223 3.08 -23.75 14.67
N SER A 224 3.92 -23.81 13.65
CA SER A 224 5.10 -22.95 13.47
C SER A 224 4.79 -21.71 12.63
N THR A 225 4.98 -20.55 13.26
CA THR A 225 5.13 -19.22 12.65
C THR A 225 4.05 -18.81 11.65
N CYS A 226 2.94 -18.26 12.15
CA CYS A 226 1.96 -17.53 11.33
C CYS A 226 2.35 -16.04 11.30
N ILE A 227 2.78 -15.55 10.14
CA ILE A 227 2.96 -14.12 9.89
C ILE A 227 1.70 -13.63 9.19
N SER A 228 0.93 -12.78 9.88
CA SER A 228 -0.24 -12.09 9.31
C SER A 228 0.19 -10.77 8.69
N THR A 229 -0.04 -10.55 7.40
CA THR A 229 0.34 -9.29 6.73
C THR A 229 -0.85 -8.66 6.01
N THR A 230 -1.64 -7.80 6.65
CA THR A 230 -2.30 -6.68 5.92
C THR A 230 -2.61 -5.49 6.81
N TRP A 231 -2.38 -4.32 6.22
CA TRP A 231 -2.58 -2.97 6.75
C TRP A 231 -4.04 -2.45 6.72
N ALA A 232 -5.04 -3.32 6.59
CA ALA A 232 -6.45 -2.90 6.62
C ALA A 232 -6.98 -2.85 8.07
N ALA A 233 -6.71 -1.73 8.72
CA ALA A 233 -7.38 -1.12 9.89
C ALA A 233 -7.64 -1.91 11.19
N LYS A 234 -7.52 -3.25 11.27
CA LYS A 234 -7.67 -3.99 12.55
C LYS A 234 -6.81 -5.24 12.73
N SER A 235 -5.89 -5.54 11.80
CA SER A 235 -5.07 -6.75 11.88
C SER A 235 -3.60 -6.37 11.93
N SER A 236 -3.11 -6.12 13.14
CA SER A 236 -1.69 -6.07 13.45
C SER A 236 -0.99 -7.30 12.86
N ILE A 237 0.27 -7.15 12.44
CA ILE A 237 1.17 -8.30 12.25
C ILE A 237 1.17 -9.08 13.57
N LEU A 238 0.41 -10.16 13.60
CA LEU A 238 0.31 -11.02 14.76
C LEU A 238 1.09 -12.28 14.44
N CYS A 239 2.37 -12.27 14.82
CA CYS A 239 3.17 -13.48 14.79
C CYS A 239 2.62 -14.45 15.86
N TRP A 240 1.89 -15.50 15.45
CA TRP A 240 1.31 -16.46 16.40
C TRP A 240 2.37 -17.28 17.16
N SER A 241 3.65 -17.19 16.78
CA SER A 241 4.74 -17.88 17.49
C SER A 241 4.76 -17.56 18.99
N LYS A 242 4.32 -16.36 19.40
CA LYS A 242 4.22 -15.97 20.82
C LYS A 242 3.00 -16.53 21.57
N PHE A 243 2.01 -17.10 20.88
CA PHE A 243 0.84 -17.73 21.52
C PHE A 243 1.05 -19.23 21.73
N ALA A 244 1.78 -19.89 20.83
CA ALA A 244 2.16 -21.30 20.97
C ALA A 244 3.18 -21.52 22.09
N SER A 245 4.16 -20.61 22.25
CA SER A 245 5.17 -20.73 23.32
C SER A 245 4.66 -20.39 24.72
N ARG A 246 3.58 -19.60 24.85
CA ARG A 246 3.01 -19.22 26.17
C ARG A 246 2.11 -20.28 26.83
N ARG A 247 1.94 -21.46 26.23
CA ARG A 247 1.30 -22.63 26.89
C ARG A 247 2.27 -23.75 27.25
N ALA A 248 3.57 -23.59 27.01
CA ALA A 248 4.56 -24.64 27.27
C ALA A 248 5.59 -24.32 28.37
N SER A 249 5.54 -23.13 29.00
CA SER A 249 6.44 -22.80 30.11
C SER A 249 5.63 -22.39 31.35
N SER A 250 5.67 -23.29 32.32
CA SER A 250 5.27 -23.14 33.71
C SER A 250 5.76 -21.83 34.34
N PHE A 251 4.93 -21.32 35.23
CA PHE A 251 5.24 -20.29 36.22
C PHE A 251 6.49 -20.71 37.04
N ALA A 252 7.59 -19.97 36.90
CA ALA A 252 8.65 -19.82 37.90
C ALA A 252 9.35 -18.47 37.62
N GLY A 253 9.30 -17.54 38.57
CA GLY A 253 9.74 -16.15 38.43
C GLY A 253 11.27 -15.94 38.50
N PRO A 254 11.79 -14.75 38.89
CA PRO A 254 11.11 -13.48 39.15
C PRO A 254 11.62 -12.31 38.28
N PHE A 255 10.80 -11.25 38.26
CA PHE A 255 11.14 -9.91 37.82
C PHE A 255 12.47 -9.41 38.44
N ARG A 256 13.38 -8.89 37.60
CA ARG A 256 14.38 -7.90 38.02
C ARG A 256 14.16 -6.62 37.24
N SER A 257 13.67 -5.61 37.95
CA SER A 257 13.66 -4.21 37.54
C SER A 257 15.08 -3.64 37.71
N THR A 258 15.67 -3.13 36.64
CA THR A 258 16.81 -2.22 36.72
C THR A 258 16.40 -0.87 36.17
N THR A 259 15.79 -0.06 37.04
CA THR A 259 15.81 1.39 36.92
C THR A 259 17.18 1.89 37.34
N THR A 260 17.87 2.61 36.46
CA THR A 260 18.86 3.62 36.84
C THR A 260 18.65 4.85 35.96
N PRO A 261 18.37 6.03 36.53
CA PRO A 261 18.30 7.27 35.77
C PRO A 261 19.68 7.96 35.71
N ARG A 262 19.90 8.77 34.68
CA ARG A 262 20.88 9.86 34.64
C ARG A 262 20.32 11.02 33.82
N PRO A 263 20.80 12.25 34.00
CA PRO A 263 21.37 12.87 35.20
C PRO A 263 20.32 13.62 36.04
#